data_AF-A0AAV4E313-F1
#
_entry.id   AF-A0AAV4E313-F1
#
_cell.length_a   1.000
_cell.length_b   1.000
_cell.length_c   1.000
_cell.angle_alpha   90.00
_cell.angle_beta   90.00
_cell.angle_gamma   90.00
#
_symmetry.space_group_name_H-M   'P 1'
#
loop_
_entity.id
_entity.type
_entity.pdbx_description
1 polymer ?
#
loop_
_entity_poly.entity_id
_entity_poly.type
_entity_poly.pdbx_seq_one_letter_code
_entity_poly.pdbx_strand_id
1 'polypeptide(L)' 'MELFQSAASPDEDTLEETRVVSLMKKINTTITTSVICQKLKELEMKRADGKRGRLSSDEFISLFKEISTRPEIYFLLVR' A
#
# COMPACT_ATOMS: atom_id res chain seq x y z
N MET A 1 10.25 -3.29 7.64
CA MET A 1 9.77 -2.00 8.18
C MET A 1 10.73 -0.85 7.90
N GLU A 2 12.06 -1.07 7.88
CA GLU A 2 13.06 -0.01 7.62
C GLU A 2 12.80 0.82 6.35
N LEU A 3 12.38 0.19 5.25
CA LEU A 3 12.09 0.89 3.99
C LEU A 3 10.85 1.81 4.09
N PHE A 4 9.82 1.39 4.84
CA PHE A 4 8.65 2.22 5.10
C PHE A 4 9.01 3.38 6.03
N GLN A 5 9.73 3.09 7.11
CA GLN A 5 10.22 4.09 8.07
C GLN A 5 11.15 5.12 7.41
N SER A 6 11.98 4.71 6.44
CA SER A 6 12.83 5.63 5.67
C SER A 6 12.05 6.57 4.74
N ALA A 7 10.83 6.18 4.36
CA ALA A 7 9.93 7.00 3.55
C ALA A 7 8.99 7.85 4.42
N ALA A 8 8.78 7.45 5.67
CA ALA A 8 7.97 8.16 6.64
C ALA A 8 8.76 9.31 7.28
N SER A 9 8.05 10.35 7.72
CA SER A 9 8.70 11.38 8.53
C SER A 9 9.00 10.79 9.91
N PRO A 10 10.10 11.17 10.57
CA PRO A 10 10.49 10.59 11.86
C PRO A 10 9.42 10.77 12.97
N ASP A 11 8.55 11.77 12.84
CA ASP A 11 7.43 12.05 13.74
C ASP A 11 6.06 11.53 13.25
N GLU A 12 5.97 10.92 12.06
CA GLU A 12 4.73 10.38 11.52
C GLU A 12 4.82 8.89 11.20
N ASP A 13 4.03 8.07 11.89
CA ASP A 13 3.91 6.62 11.63
C ASP A 13 3.00 6.31 10.42
N THR A 14 2.80 7.29 9.53
CA THR A 14 1.94 7.18 8.36
C THR A 14 2.59 7.80 7.12
N LEU A 15 2.28 7.25 5.95
CA LEU A 15 2.67 7.80 4.66
C LEU A 15 1.51 8.46 3.96
N GLU A 16 1.77 9.60 3.34
CA GLU A 16 0.87 10.21 2.37
C GLU A 16 0.81 9.38 1.07
N GLU A 17 -0.32 9.46 0.36
CA GLU A 17 -0.57 8.71 -0.88
C GLU A 17 0.58 8.83 -1.91
N THR A 18 1.11 10.02 -2.13
CA THR A 18 2.20 10.25 -3.11
C THR A 18 3.48 9.48 -2.73
N ARG A 19 3.77 9.39 -1.43
CA ARG A 19 4.90 8.60 -0.91
C ARG A 19 4.63 7.11 -0.97
N VAL A 20 3.39 6.67 -0.70
CA VAL A 20 2.97 5.27 -0.87
C VAL A 20 3.18 4.82 -2.31
N VAL A 21 2.69 5.59 -3.29
CA VAL A 21 2.84 5.28 -4.72
C VAL A 21 4.32 5.16 -5.09
N SER A 22 5.13 6.13 -4.67
CA SER A 22 6.56 6.15 -4.96
C SER A 22 7.28 4.95 -4.36
N LEU A 23 6.96 4.60 -3.11
CA LEU A 23 7.56 3.46 -2.41
C LEU A 23 7.16 2.13 -3.04
N MET A 24 5.87 1.93 -3.35
CA MET A 24 5.40 0.70 -4.00
C MET A 24 6.05 0.49 -5.37
N LYS A 25 6.19 1.55 -6.18
CA LYS A 25 6.88 1.48 -7.47
C LYS A 25 8.36 1.18 -7.34
N LYS A 26 9.01 1.66 -6.27
CA LYS A 26 10.42 1.35 -5.98
C LYS A 26 10.62 -0.13 -5.63
N ILE A 27 9.66 -0.73 -4.93
CA ILE A 27 9.72 -2.15 -4.54
C ILE A 27 9.34 -3.05 -5.72
N ASN A 28 8.30 -2.69 -6.48
CA ASN A 28 7.83 -3.46 -7.61
C ASN A 28 7.48 -2.55 -8.79
N THR A 29 8.38 -2.52 -9.79
CA THR A 29 8.26 -1.68 -10.98
C THR A 29 7.19 -2.15 -11.96
N THR A 30 6.68 -3.38 -11.82
CA THR A 30 5.63 -3.92 -12.71
C THR A 30 4.23 -3.44 -12.32
N ILE A 31 4.06 -2.91 -11.10
CA ILE A 31 2.79 -2.37 -10.65
C ILE A 31 2.59 -0.98 -11.24
N THR A 32 1.46 -0.78 -11.93
CA THR A 32 1.13 0.53 -12.49
C THR A 32 0.62 1.49 -11.41
N THR A 33 0.89 2.78 -11.59
CA THR A 33 0.37 3.83 -10.70
C THR A 33 -1.15 3.80 -10.59
N SER A 34 -1.86 3.49 -11.68
CA SER A 34 -3.32 3.44 -11.68
C SER A 34 -3.88 2.38 -10.74
N VAL A 35 -3.26 1.19 -10.69
CA VAL A 35 -3.68 0.11 -9.79
C VAL A 35 -3.47 0.53 -8.32
N ILE A 36 -2.34 1.16 -8.01
CA ILE A 36 -2.05 1.65 -6.66
C ILE A 36 -3.08 2.70 -6.23
N CYS A 37 -3.31 3.73 -7.06
CA CYS A 37 -4.29 4.78 -6.77
C CYS A 37 -5.73 4.24 -6.66
N GLN A 38 -6.11 3.27 -7.50
CA GLN A 38 -7.43 2.64 -7.40
C GLN A 38 -7.57 1.94 -6.04
N LYS A 39 -6.58 1.15 -5.63
CA LYS A 39 -6.61 0.40 -4.38
C LYS A 39 -6.56 1.30 -3.15
N LEU A 40 -5.84 2.42 -3.22
CA LEU A 40 -5.89 3.46 -2.19
C LEU A 40 -7.28 4.06 -2.05
N LYS A 41 -7.96 4.40 -3.16
CA LYS A 41 -9.35 4.88 -3.12
C LYS A 41 -10.31 3.84 -2.54
N GLU A 42 -10.16 2.57 -2.93
CA GLU A 42 -10.96 1.47 -2.36
C GLU A 42 -10.77 1.36 -0.84
N LEU A 43 -9.52 1.52 -0.36
CA LEU A 43 -9.22 1.52 1.07
C LEU A 43 -9.84 2.73 1.78
N GLU A 44 -9.74 3.93 1.19
CA GLU A 44 -10.35 5.15 1.74
C GLU A 44 -11.88 5.06 1.83
N MET A 45 -12.53 4.44 0.84
CA MET A 45 -13.98 4.22 0.87
C MET A 45 -14.41 3.26 1.98
N LYS A 46 -13.54 2.32 2.38
CA LYS A 46 -13.80 1.38 3.48
C LYS A 46 -13.57 2.00 4.86
N ARG A 47 -12.80 3.09 4.95
CA ARG A 47 -12.55 3.79 6.21
C ARG A 47 -13.79 4.55 6.65
N ALA A 48 -14.40 4.10 7.74
CA ALA A 48 -15.49 4.81 8.41
C ALA A 48 -14.98 5.95 9.34
N ASP A 49 -13.66 6.00 9.60
CA ASP A 49 -13.05 6.90 10.59
C ASP A 49 -12.68 8.29 10.05
N GLY A 50 -12.89 8.55 8.75
CA GLY A 50 -12.61 9.84 8.12
C GLY A 50 -11.13 10.19 7.96
N LYS A 51 -10.19 9.30 8.34
CA LYS A 51 -8.75 9.52 8.17
C LYS A 51 -8.33 9.20 6.73
N ARG A 52 -8.50 10.19 5.85
CA ARG A 52 -8.16 10.11 4.42
C ARG A 52 -6.71 10.53 4.15
N GLY A 53 -6.15 10.04 3.05
CA GLY A 53 -4.86 10.47 2.52
C GLY A 53 -3.62 9.99 3.28
N ARG A 54 -3.77 9.17 4.33
CA ARG A 54 -2.67 8.62 5.12
C ARG A 54 -2.76 7.11 5.25
N LEU A 55 -1.62 6.46 5.24
CA LEU A 55 -1.48 5.00 5.29
C LEU A 55 -0.52 4.61 6.41
N SER A 56 -0.98 3.82 7.37
CA SER A 56 -0.08 3.20 8.36
C SER A 56 0.77 2.10 7.72
N SER A 57 1.80 1.65 8.44
CA SER A 57 2.67 0.56 7.97
C SER A 57 1.90 -0.75 7.72
N ASP A 58 0.98 -1.13 8.62
CA ASP A 58 0.17 -2.34 8.46
C ASP A 58 -0.73 -2.27 7.21
N GLU A 59 -1.36 -1.12 6.99
CA GLU A 59 -2.20 -0.88 5.82
C GLU A 59 -1.37 -0.90 4.54
N PHE A 60 -0.16 -0.33 4.55
CA PHE A 60 0.77 -0.41 3.44
C PHE A 60 1.14 -1.85 3.11
N ILE A 61 1.50 -2.65 4.10
CA ILE A 61 1.88 -4.05 3.89
C ILE A 61 0.70 -4.85 3.34
N SER A 62 -0.49 -4.66 3.90
CA SER A 62 -1.71 -5.33 3.44
C SER A 62 -2.02 -4.99 1.98
N LEU A 63 -2.00 -3.69 1.66
CA LEU A 63 -2.23 -3.18 0.31
C LEU A 63 -1.18 -3.69 -0.69
N PHE A 64 0.10 -3.67 -0.29
CA PHE A 64 1.19 -4.14 -1.14
C PHE A 64 1.08 -5.65 -1.41
N LYS A 65 0.70 -6.45 -0.42
CA LYS A 65 0.43 -7.88 -0.58
C LYS A 65 -0.74 -8.12 -1.51
N GLU A 66 -1.85 -7.40 -1.34
CA GLU A 66 -3.03 -7.54 -2.20
C GLU A 66 -2.69 -7.26 -3.67
N ILE A 67 -1.92 -6.21 -3.93
CA ILE A 67 -1.55 -5.82 -5.31
C ILE A 67 -0.49 -6.75 -5.89
N SER A 68 0.51 -7.14 -5.10
CA SER A 68 1.65 -7.94 -5.58
C SER A 68 1.35 -9.43 -5.66
N THR A 69 0.35 -9.90 -4.92
CA THR A 69 -0.05 -11.31 -4.97
C THR A 69 -0.86 -11.53 -6.23
N ARG A 70 -0.22 -12.12 -7.23
CA ARG A 70 -0.90 -12.62 -8.42
C ARG A 70 -2.00 -13.62 -8.00
N PRO A 71 -3.24 -13.49 -8.51
CA PRO A 71 -4.33 -14.40 -8.18
C PRO A 71 -3.99 -15.88 -8.38
N GLU A 72 -3.15 -16.17 -9.38
CA GLU A 72 -2.67 -17.54 -9.65
C GLU A 72 -1.80 -18.11 -8.52
N ILE A 73 -1.06 -17.27 -7.80
CA ILE A 73 -0.23 -17.68 -6.67
C ILE A 73 -1.09 -17.88 -5.41
N TYR A 74 -2.12 -17.05 -5.22
CA TYR A 74 -3.09 -17.25 -4.15
C TYR A 74 -3.77 -18.62 -4.27
N PHE A 75 -4.13 -19.04 -5.49
CA PHE A 75 -4.69 -20.37 -5.74
C PHE A 75 -3.75 -21.52 -5.31
N LEU A 76 -2.43 -21.33 -5.40
CA LEU A 76 -1.44 -22.33 -5.01
C LEU A 76 -1.20 -22.38 -3.49
N LEU A 77 -1.44 -21.29 -2.76
CA LEU A 77 -1.14 -21.16 -1.33
C LEU A 77 -2.28 -21.60 -0.40
N VAL A 78 -3.51 -21.74 -0.91
CA VAL A 78 -4.71 -22.09 -0.12
C VAL A 78 -5.07 -23.59 -0.26
N ARG A 79 -4.12 -24.43 -0.67
CA ARG A 79 -4.33 -25.89 -0.82
C ARG A 79 -3.71 -26.68 0.32
#